data_AF-B4HK52-F1
#
_entry.id   AF-B4HK52-F1
#
_cell.length_a   1.000
_cell.length_b   1.000
_cell.length_c   1.000
_cell.angle_alpha   90.00
_cell.angle_beta   90.00
_cell.angle_gamma   90.00
#
_symmetry.space_group_name_H-M   'P 1'
#
loop_
_entity.id
_entity.type
_entity.pdbx_description
1 polymer ?
#
loop_
_entity_poly.entity_id
_entity_poly.type
_entity_poly.pdbx_seq_one_letter_code
_entity_poly.pdbx_strand_id
1 'polypeptide(L)'
;MSAGGRSSQLLALVAIFFSSYIVGIYSAARASSLTLAPLSKANESLILANDTLLAEDGNSSSRHPRWFPFYTIGRFSNDICVGNNLLLGTCVINGECTDNSGVAAGSCSSITAQAICCIYQRTCGASTSYNNTYFYNSNYPAPYGGGGRCSIVVTPPDSSICQLRVDFLSLSLAPPSGDGFCSTDALTITGGASQVPSICGENAGQHVYVDFNGVSPITISVATSGSYTFNRNWQFQIRMLACTSATLAPAGCLQYYMPSSGTLANFNYNSAAASALNSIGVQGTRQLANTKYGICIRKAAGMCSITYSQVGSDTYSFTLTNDVGAVDPTLLATSSVQSQECTTDYIIIPSPTQGGVAMPSDRFCGLGLVSTTTSAKPFVVYTVTDGNEDMDISNRGFYLSYSQNACPIL
;
A
#
# COMPACT_ATOMS: atom_id res chain seq x y z
N MET A 1 15.60 -28.14 50.81
CA MET A 1 16.49 -27.50 49.81
C MET A 1 16.32 -28.30 48.52
N SER A 2 15.92 -27.82 47.34
CA SER A 2 15.68 -26.48 46.80
C SER A 2 14.65 -26.64 45.67
N ALA A 3 13.51 -25.92 45.74
CA ALA A 3 12.48 -25.86 44.71
C ALA A 3 12.45 -24.46 44.06
N GLY A 4 13.62 -23.90 43.74
CA GLY A 4 13.77 -22.52 43.26
C GLY A 4 14.30 -22.35 41.83
N GLY A 5 14.44 -23.43 41.04
CA GLY A 5 15.24 -23.39 39.80
C GLY A 5 14.51 -23.23 38.47
N ARG A 6 13.19 -23.51 38.38
CA ARG A 6 12.49 -23.58 37.07
C ARG A 6 11.65 -22.36 36.69
N SER A 7 11.24 -21.53 37.66
CA SER A 7 10.42 -20.33 37.39
C SER A 7 11.26 -19.16 36.85
N SER A 8 12.49 -19.01 37.34
CA SER A 8 13.42 -17.95 36.93
C SER A 8 13.92 -18.12 35.48
N GLN A 9 14.01 -19.35 34.97
CA GLN A 9 14.44 -19.63 33.60
C GLN A 9 13.36 -19.28 32.56
N LEU A 10 12.07 -19.49 32.87
CA LEU A 10 10.98 -19.07 31.98
C LEU A 10 10.80 -17.55 31.94
N LEU A 11 10.94 -16.87 33.08
CA LEU A 11 10.90 -15.40 33.14
C LEU A 11 12.08 -14.74 32.41
N ALA A 12 13.27 -15.35 32.45
CA ALA A 12 14.43 -14.87 31.70
C ALA A 12 14.24 -15.02 30.19
N LEU A 13 13.67 -16.13 29.72
CA LEU A 13 13.39 -16.34 28.29
C LEU A 13 12.33 -15.36 27.78
N VAL A 14 11.25 -15.13 28.52
CA VAL A 14 10.20 -14.16 28.12
C VAL A 14 10.74 -12.73 28.10
N ALA A 15 11.62 -12.35 29.04
CA ALA A 15 12.26 -11.04 29.06
C ALA A 15 13.25 -10.83 27.89
N ILE A 16 13.99 -11.87 27.49
CA ILE A 16 14.91 -11.82 26.35
C ILE A 16 14.12 -11.70 25.03
N PHE A 17 12.99 -12.42 24.89
CA PHE A 17 12.13 -12.28 23.71
C PHE A 17 11.46 -10.89 23.63
N PHE A 18 10.98 -10.33 24.74
CA PHE A 18 10.42 -8.97 24.75
C PHE A 18 11.47 -7.88 24.48
N SER A 19 12.68 -8.04 24.99
CA SER A 19 13.78 -7.09 24.74
C SER A 19 14.23 -7.13 23.27
N SER A 20 14.31 -8.32 22.67
CA SER A 20 14.64 -8.49 21.24
C SER A 20 13.56 -7.90 20.33
N TYR A 21 12.29 -8.02 20.72
CA TYR A 21 11.14 -7.48 19.99
C TYR A 21 11.08 -5.94 20.04
N ILE A 22 11.37 -5.35 21.20
CA ILE A 22 11.43 -3.88 21.35
C ILE A 22 12.61 -3.30 20.57
N VAL A 23 13.80 -3.93 20.59
CA VAL A 23 14.95 -3.47 19.82
C VAL A 23 14.70 -3.57 18.30
N GLY A 24 14.01 -4.62 17.82
CA GLY A 24 13.62 -4.76 16.42
C GLY A 24 12.70 -3.64 15.89
N ILE A 25 11.79 -3.14 16.73
CA ILE A 25 10.90 -2.01 16.39
C ILE A 25 11.70 -0.69 16.31
N TYR A 26 12.67 -0.48 17.21
CA TYR A 26 13.53 0.71 17.17
C TYR A 26 14.54 0.72 16.00
N SER A 27 14.97 -0.46 15.54
CA SER A 27 15.85 -0.56 14.36
C SER A 27 15.13 -0.26 13.03
N ALA A 28 13.85 -0.62 12.91
CA ALA A 28 13.04 -0.29 11.73
C ALA A 28 12.76 1.21 11.59
N ALA A 29 12.63 1.94 12.70
CA ALA A 29 12.42 3.39 12.70
C ALA A 29 13.65 4.20 12.24
N ARG A 30 14.87 3.66 12.35
CA ARG A 30 16.10 4.36 11.91
C ARG A 30 16.39 4.26 10.42
N ALA A 31 15.82 3.28 9.72
CA ALA A 31 16.07 3.06 8.29
C ALA A 31 15.32 4.02 7.35
N SER A 32 14.46 4.90 7.87
CA SER A 32 13.66 5.85 7.06
C SER A 32 14.12 7.30 7.19
N SER A 33 15.41 7.53 7.48
CA SER A 33 15.99 8.88 7.55
C SER A 33 16.48 9.32 6.17
N LEU A 34 15.56 9.53 5.22
CA LEU A 34 15.85 10.28 4.00
C LEU A 34 15.74 11.77 4.34
N THR A 35 16.89 12.44 4.44
CA THR A 35 16.98 13.89 4.51
C THR A 35 16.43 14.48 3.22
N LEU A 36 15.22 15.03 3.26
CA LEU A 36 14.68 15.89 2.22
C LEU A 36 15.52 17.19 2.19
N ALA A 37 16.24 17.41 1.10
CA ALA A 37 16.85 18.70 0.82
C ALA A 37 15.74 19.77 0.64
N PRO A 38 15.90 20.99 1.18
CA PRO A 38 14.92 22.04 1.00
C PRO A 38 14.88 22.50 -0.47
N LEU A 39 13.67 22.51 -1.06
CA LEU A 39 13.40 23.22 -2.32
C LEU A 39 13.66 24.72 -2.13
N SER A 40 14.57 25.28 -2.92
CA SER A 40 14.82 26.72 -2.93
C SER A 40 13.58 27.44 -3.48
N LYS A 41 12.98 28.31 -2.65
CA LYS A 41 11.91 29.22 -3.08
C LYS A 41 12.45 30.17 -4.15
N ALA A 42 11.90 30.11 -5.35
CA ALA A 42 12.01 31.18 -6.31
C ALA A 42 11.20 32.39 -5.79
N ASN A 43 11.81 33.57 -5.83
CA ASN A 43 11.17 34.85 -5.53
C ASN A 43 10.06 35.10 -6.55
N GLU A 44 8.80 35.09 -6.11
CA GLU A 44 7.70 35.68 -6.87
C GLU A 44 7.21 36.91 -6.12
N SER A 45 7.33 38.05 -6.79
CA SER A 45 6.95 39.36 -6.29
C SER A 45 5.44 39.52 -6.40
N LEU A 46 4.80 39.85 -5.27
CA LEU A 46 3.35 40.06 -5.20
C LEU A 46 3.02 41.43 -5.83
N ILE A 47 2.33 41.43 -6.96
CA ILE A 47 1.72 42.64 -7.53
C ILE A 47 0.42 42.92 -6.74
N LEU A 48 0.39 44.02 -6.01
CA LEU A 48 -0.83 44.58 -5.42
C LEU A 48 -1.69 45.17 -6.55
N ALA A 49 -2.78 44.49 -6.88
CA ALA A 49 -3.88 45.11 -7.61
C ALA A 49 -4.81 45.81 -6.62
N ASN A 50 -4.78 47.15 -6.62
CA ASN A 50 -5.86 47.97 -6.09
C ASN A 50 -7.07 47.79 -7.00
N ASP A 51 -8.21 47.38 -6.44
CA ASP A 51 -9.49 47.64 -7.09
C ASP A 51 -10.46 48.22 -6.06
N THR A 52 -10.68 49.52 -6.20
CA THR A 52 -11.69 50.29 -5.49
C THR A 52 -13.01 50.14 -6.24
N LEU A 53 -14.03 49.56 -5.62
CA LEU A 53 -15.40 49.75 -6.06
C LEU A 53 -16.35 49.89 -4.87
N LEU A 54 -17.14 50.95 -4.99
CA LEU A 54 -18.00 51.62 -4.03
C LEU A 54 -19.18 50.73 -3.59
N ALA A 55 -19.57 50.82 -2.32
CA ALA A 55 -20.87 50.36 -1.85
C ALA A 55 -21.59 51.52 -1.15
N GLU A 56 -22.73 51.91 -1.71
CA GLU A 56 -23.70 52.82 -1.11
C GLU A 56 -24.51 52.13 0.00
N ASP A 57 -24.90 52.98 0.95
CA ASP A 57 -25.63 52.67 2.18
C ASP A 57 -27.12 52.42 1.90
N GLY A 58 -27.70 51.42 2.57
CA GLY A 58 -29.08 50.97 2.32
C GLY A 58 -29.63 50.15 3.49
N ASN A 59 -30.14 50.86 4.49
CA ASN A 59 -30.74 50.33 5.71
C ASN A 59 -32.08 49.60 5.47
N SER A 60 -32.18 48.31 5.81
CA SER A 60 -33.45 47.72 6.28
C SER A 60 -33.24 46.48 7.16
N SER A 61 -34.08 46.39 8.18
CA SER A 61 -34.00 45.49 9.33
C SER A 61 -34.73 44.16 9.11
N SER A 62 -34.00 43.04 9.19
CA SER A 62 -34.52 41.81 9.82
C SER A 62 -33.34 40.94 10.28
N ARG A 63 -33.25 40.68 11.59
CA ARG A 63 -32.16 39.93 12.22
C ARG A 63 -32.52 38.46 12.31
N HIS A 64 -31.93 37.64 11.44
CA HIS A 64 -31.61 36.24 11.74
C HIS A 64 -30.11 36.04 11.48
N PRO A 65 -29.29 35.79 12.51
CA PRO A 65 -27.87 35.54 12.30
C PRO A 65 -27.70 34.12 11.76
N ARG A 66 -27.56 33.99 10.43
CA ARG A 66 -26.88 32.83 9.86
C ARG A 66 -25.39 33.03 10.11
N TRP A 67 -24.85 32.23 11.00
CA TRP A 67 -23.43 32.19 11.32
C TRP A 67 -22.67 31.65 10.11
N PHE A 68 -22.22 32.53 9.23
CA PHE A 68 -21.25 32.20 8.20
C PHE A 68 -19.87 32.60 8.73
N PRO A 69 -18.97 31.66 9.09
CA PRO A 69 -17.62 32.03 9.45
C PRO A 69 -16.91 32.43 8.14
N PHE A 70 -16.91 33.72 7.83
CA PHE A 70 -16.06 34.27 6.80
C PHE A 70 -14.62 34.22 7.30
N TYR A 71 -13.90 33.14 6.99
CA TYR A 71 -12.45 33.14 7.07
C TYR A 71 -11.90 33.95 5.89
N THR A 72 -12.03 35.28 5.95
CA THR A 72 -11.36 36.22 5.04
C THR A 72 -9.90 36.41 5.50
N ILE A 73 -9.16 35.31 5.54
CA ILE A 73 -7.72 35.27 5.78
C ILE A 73 -7.13 34.53 4.58
N GLY A 74 -6.12 35.13 3.95
CA GLY A 74 -5.55 34.68 2.68
C GLY A 74 -5.44 33.15 2.59
N ARG A 75 -6.09 32.56 1.59
CA ARG A 75 -6.03 31.12 1.33
C ARG A 75 -4.56 30.76 1.08
N PHE A 76 -3.99 29.94 1.95
CA PHE A 76 -2.71 29.28 1.70
C PHE A 76 -2.98 27.90 1.09
N SER A 77 -1.99 27.35 0.40
CA SER A 77 -2.11 26.03 -0.23
C SER A 77 -2.30 24.94 0.83
N ASN A 78 -3.22 24.02 0.57
CA ASN A 78 -3.45 22.85 1.41
C ASN A 78 -2.33 21.82 1.18
N ASP A 79 -1.18 22.06 1.80
CA ASP A 79 0.01 21.24 1.63
C ASP A 79 0.05 20.07 2.63
N ILE A 80 0.84 19.05 2.31
CA ILE A 80 1.08 17.93 3.23
C ILE A 80 1.91 18.39 4.44
N CYS A 81 1.55 17.92 5.63
CA CYS A 81 2.27 18.21 6.87
C CYS A 81 2.46 16.93 7.69
N VAL A 82 3.44 16.93 8.59
CA VAL A 82 3.66 15.84 9.55
C VAL A 82 3.17 16.31 10.92
N GLY A 83 2.19 15.58 11.48
CA GLY A 83 1.68 15.90 12.80
C GLY A 83 2.62 15.48 13.93
N ASN A 84 2.37 15.97 15.15
CA ASN A 84 3.11 15.58 16.35
C ASN A 84 3.03 14.07 16.67
N ASN A 85 2.02 13.38 16.13
CA ASN A 85 1.82 11.93 16.20
C ASN A 85 2.48 11.17 15.04
N LEU A 86 3.32 11.84 14.23
CA LEU A 86 4.04 11.31 13.07
C LEU A 86 3.16 10.85 11.89
N LEU A 87 1.85 11.11 11.96
CA LEU A 87 0.96 10.88 10.82
C LEU A 87 1.02 12.04 9.85
N LEU A 88 0.77 11.76 8.58
CA LEU A 88 0.69 12.76 7.53
C LEU A 88 -0.71 13.38 7.55
N GLY A 89 -0.79 14.70 7.68
CA GLY A 89 -2.02 15.46 7.59
C GLY A 89 -2.03 16.40 6.40
N THR A 90 -3.06 17.24 6.36
CA THR A 90 -3.15 18.38 5.45
C THR A 90 -3.13 19.66 6.27
N CYS A 91 -2.28 20.60 5.87
CA CYS A 91 -2.17 21.90 6.50
C CYS A 91 -3.41 22.73 6.15
N VAL A 92 -4.24 23.03 7.16
CA VAL A 92 -5.49 23.79 7.01
C VAL A 92 -5.68 24.72 8.20
N ILE A 93 -6.69 25.59 8.13
CA ILE A 93 -7.06 26.45 9.27
C ILE A 93 -7.70 25.59 10.37
N ASN A 94 -7.40 25.88 11.64
CA ASN A 94 -7.92 25.11 12.79
C ASN A 94 -9.45 25.01 12.84
N GLY A 95 -10.16 26.09 12.48
CA GLY A 95 -11.61 26.09 12.35
C GLY A 95 -12.10 25.08 11.31
N GLU A 96 -11.52 25.10 10.11
CA GLU A 96 -11.84 24.14 9.04
C GLU A 96 -11.57 22.70 9.46
N CYS A 97 -10.45 22.43 10.13
CA CYS A 97 -10.16 21.08 10.63
C CYS A 97 -11.23 20.60 11.62
N THR A 98 -11.61 21.47 12.57
CA THR A 98 -12.60 21.14 13.61
C THR A 98 -13.98 20.93 13.00
N ASP A 99 -14.41 21.82 12.11
CA ASP A 99 -15.71 21.77 11.43
C ASP A 99 -15.86 20.49 10.59
N ASN A 100 -14.75 20.01 10.04
CA ASN A 100 -14.71 18.79 9.22
C ASN A 100 -14.35 17.53 10.02
N SER A 101 -14.48 17.57 11.35
CA SER A 101 -14.20 16.44 12.25
C SER A 101 -12.82 15.83 12.03
N GLY A 102 -11.82 16.69 11.81
CA GLY A 102 -10.41 16.33 11.79
C GLY A 102 -9.77 16.50 13.16
N VAL A 103 -8.57 15.95 13.31
CA VAL A 103 -7.78 16.05 14.55
C VAL A 103 -6.60 16.99 14.32
N ALA A 104 -6.52 18.06 15.11
CA ALA A 104 -5.39 18.98 15.06
C ALA A 104 -4.13 18.34 15.66
N ALA A 105 -3.05 18.28 14.88
CA ALA A 105 -1.83 17.57 15.22
C ALA A 105 -0.59 18.46 15.16
N GLY A 106 -0.67 19.68 15.70
CA GLY A 106 0.43 20.65 15.74
C GLY A 106 0.30 21.74 14.67
N SER A 107 1.18 22.75 14.73
CA SER A 107 1.20 23.84 13.74
C SER A 107 1.89 23.38 12.46
N CYS A 108 1.41 23.85 11.30
CA CYS A 108 1.99 23.54 9.99
C CYS A 108 2.47 24.78 9.22
N SER A 109 2.31 25.98 9.78
CA SER A 109 2.77 27.23 9.15
C SER A 109 3.48 28.13 10.16
N SER A 110 4.55 28.79 9.71
CA SER A 110 5.20 29.87 10.43
C SER A 110 4.59 31.24 10.14
N ILE A 111 3.72 31.34 9.13
CA ILE A 111 3.11 32.61 8.68
C ILE A 111 1.90 32.96 9.55
N THR A 112 1.10 31.97 9.92
CA THR A 112 -0.09 32.16 10.75
C THR A 112 -0.18 31.07 11.82
N ALA A 113 -0.44 31.49 13.06
CA ALA A 113 -0.65 30.57 14.19
C ALA A 113 -1.98 29.79 14.08
N GLN A 114 -2.84 30.14 13.13
CA GLN A 114 -4.14 29.49 12.92
C GLN A 114 -4.05 28.24 12.04
N ALA A 115 -2.94 28.03 11.33
CA ALA A 115 -2.74 26.88 10.46
C ALA A 115 -2.21 25.69 11.26
N ILE A 116 -2.94 24.58 11.22
CA ILE A 116 -2.61 23.37 11.94
C ILE A 116 -2.54 22.18 10.98
N CYS A 117 -1.76 21.18 11.36
CA CYS A 117 -1.72 19.92 10.64
C CYS A 117 -2.97 19.11 10.98
N CYS A 118 -3.93 19.05 10.06
CA CYS A 118 -5.18 18.35 10.27
C CYS A 118 -5.11 16.91 9.78
N ILE A 119 -5.50 15.97 10.63
CA ILE A 119 -5.55 14.56 10.28
C ILE A 119 -7.01 14.14 10.21
N TYR A 120 -7.44 13.69 9.04
CA TYR A 120 -8.79 13.17 8.85
C TYR A 120 -8.82 11.69 9.20
N GLN A 121 -9.68 11.33 10.15
CA GLN A 121 -9.86 9.97 10.65
C GLN A 121 -11.30 9.56 10.41
N ARG A 122 -11.51 8.40 9.78
CA ARG A 122 -12.83 7.89 9.37
C ARG A 122 -12.96 6.41 9.68
N THR A 123 -14.19 5.98 9.92
CA THR A 123 -14.55 4.58 10.13
C THR A 123 -15.72 4.19 9.22
N CYS A 124 -16.29 3.01 9.43
CA CYS A 124 -17.32 2.40 8.59
C CYS A 124 -18.51 3.34 8.32
N GLY A 125 -18.95 3.39 7.06
CA GLY A 125 -20.10 4.18 6.62
C GLY A 125 -19.80 5.65 6.31
N ALA A 126 -18.55 6.10 6.52
CA ALA A 126 -18.17 7.47 6.25
C ALA A 126 -17.97 7.76 4.75
N SER A 127 -17.95 9.04 4.41
CA SER A 127 -17.38 9.55 3.17
C SER A 127 -16.23 10.51 3.48
N THR A 128 -15.35 10.72 2.49
CA THR A 128 -14.30 11.73 2.57
C THR A 128 -14.04 12.35 1.20
N SER A 129 -13.84 13.67 1.21
CA SER A 129 -13.27 14.44 0.09
C SER A 129 -11.95 15.12 0.49
N TYR A 130 -11.41 14.75 1.65
CA TYR A 130 -10.17 15.31 2.18
C TYR A 130 -8.99 14.39 1.92
N ASN A 131 -7.90 14.97 1.48
CA ASN A 131 -6.67 14.23 1.21
C ASN A 131 -6.03 13.74 2.52
N ASN A 132 -5.20 12.70 2.43
CA ASN A 132 -4.54 12.06 3.58
C ASN A 132 -5.53 11.62 4.67
N THR A 133 -6.65 11.00 4.27
CA THR A 133 -7.61 10.44 5.22
C THR A 133 -7.17 9.06 5.69
N TYR A 134 -7.23 8.81 7.00
CA TYR A 134 -7.02 7.49 7.60
C TYR A 134 -8.35 6.77 7.80
N PHE A 135 -8.47 5.56 7.27
CA PHE A 135 -9.65 4.70 7.41
C PHE A 135 -9.30 3.42 8.16
N TYR A 136 -10.04 3.11 9.22
CA TYR A 136 -9.71 1.99 10.10
C TYR A 136 -10.95 1.24 10.61
N ASN A 137 -10.76 0.02 11.10
CA ASN A 137 -11.84 -0.77 11.71
C ASN A 137 -12.39 -0.08 12.95
N SER A 138 -13.67 -0.32 13.25
CA SER A 138 -14.26 0.18 14.50
C SER A 138 -13.42 -0.26 15.70
N ASN A 139 -13.16 0.69 16.62
CA ASN A 139 -12.32 0.52 17.82
C ASN A 139 -10.82 0.24 17.59
N TYR A 140 -10.27 0.54 16.41
CA TYR A 140 -8.82 0.51 16.18
C TYR A 140 -8.06 1.26 17.31
N PRO A 141 -6.95 0.71 17.86
CA PRO A 141 -6.17 -0.43 17.36
C PRO A 141 -6.63 -1.81 17.84
N ALA A 142 -7.77 -1.92 18.53
CA ALA A 142 -8.29 -3.23 18.95
C ALA A 142 -8.73 -4.06 17.71
N PRO A 143 -8.54 -5.38 17.73
CA PRO A 143 -9.01 -6.25 16.65
C PRO A 143 -10.53 -6.22 16.50
N TYR A 144 -11.00 -6.34 15.25
CA TYR A 144 -12.40 -6.47 14.89
C TYR A 144 -12.80 -7.94 14.74
N GLY A 145 -13.63 -8.45 15.65
CA GLY A 145 -14.15 -9.82 15.61
C GLY A 145 -15.55 -9.97 15.00
N GLY A 146 -16.15 -8.87 14.53
CA GLY A 146 -17.51 -8.86 13.99
C GLY A 146 -17.60 -9.38 12.56
N GLY A 147 -18.83 -9.42 12.06
CA GLY A 147 -19.14 -9.67 10.65
C GLY A 147 -19.89 -8.49 10.02
N GLY A 148 -19.94 -8.48 8.69
CA GLY A 148 -20.61 -7.45 7.92
C GLY A 148 -19.65 -6.67 7.03
N ARG A 149 -20.13 -5.54 6.50
CA ARG A 149 -19.39 -4.71 5.55
C ARG A 149 -19.07 -3.35 6.16
N CYS A 150 -17.79 -3.01 6.16
CA CYS A 150 -17.28 -1.71 6.56
C CYS A 150 -16.73 -1.01 5.31
N SER A 151 -17.35 0.09 4.90
CA SER A 151 -16.95 0.82 3.70
C SER A 151 -16.71 2.30 3.96
N ILE A 152 -15.91 2.92 3.10
CA ILE A 152 -15.74 4.37 2.99
C ILE A 152 -15.88 4.78 1.52
N VAL A 153 -16.58 5.88 1.28
CA VAL A 153 -16.72 6.49 -0.06
C VAL A 153 -15.75 7.67 -0.18
N VAL A 154 -14.85 7.61 -1.15
CA VAL A 154 -13.87 8.66 -1.43
C VAL A 154 -14.29 9.41 -2.68
N THR A 155 -14.61 10.69 -2.52
CA THR A 155 -15.03 11.56 -3.62
C THR A 155 -13.92 12.57 -3.88
N PRO A 156 -13.34 12.63 -5.09
CA PRO A 156 -12.35 13.64 -5.40
C PRO A 156 -13.01 15.03 -5.35
N PRO A 157 -12.35 16.06 -4.78
CA PRO A 157 -12.91 17.40 -4.66
C PRO A 157 -13.22 18.05 -6.01
N ASP A 158 -12.40 17.75 -7.03
CA ASP A 158 -12.54 18.23 -8.39
C ASP A 158 -11.76 17.33 -9.37
N SER A 159 -11.80 17.65 -10.67
CA SER A 159 -11.16 16.90 -11.73
C SER A 159 -9.64 17.07 -11.83
N SER A 160 -9.01 17.87 -10.97
CA SER A 160 -7.54 17.94 -10.88
C SER A 160 -6.94 16.75 -10.16
N ILE A 161 -7.76 15.95 -9.45
CA ILE A 161 -7.39 14.68 -8.83
C ILE A 161 -7.64 13.55 -9.82
N CYS A 162 -6.57 12.85 -10.20
CA CYS A 162 -6.63 11.77 -11.19
C CYS A 162 -6.58 10.37 -10.58
N GLN A 163 -5.93 10.21 -9.42
CA GLN A 163 -5.62 8.87 -8.92
C GLN A 163 -5.71 8.81 -7.41
N LEU A 164 -6.21 7.69 -6.91
CA LEU A 164 -6.26 7.34 -5.51
C LEU A 164 -5.14 6.36 -5.19
N ARG A 165 -4.29 6.70 -4.23
CA ARG A 165 -3.36 5.76 -3.60
C ARG A 165 -3.91 5.32 -2.25
N VAL A 166 -3.97 4.02 -2.02
CA VAL A 166 -4.37 3.44 -0.73
C VAL A 166 -3.20 2.64 -0.20
N ASP A 167 -2.60 3.09 0.90
CA ASP A 167 -1.52 2.38 1.57
C ASP A 167 -2.09 1.55 2.74
N PHE A 168 -1.72 0.27 2.81
CA PHE A 168 -2.16 -0.66 3.84
C PHE A 168 -1.20 -0.59 5.03
N LEU A 169 -1.38 0.40 5.92
CA LEU A 169 -0.55 0.53 7.13
C LEU A 169 -0.74 -0.65 8.07
N SER A 170 -1.96 -1.16 8.15
CA SER A 170 -2.30 -2.45 8.73
C SER A 170 -3.36 -3.10 7.84
N LEU A 171 -3.18 -4.39 7.52
CA LEU A 171 -4.21 -5.19 6.87
C LEU A 171 -3.99 -6.65 7.21
N SER A 172 -4.82 -7.15 8.12
CA SER A 172 -4.91 -8.55 8.52
C SER A 172 -6.38 -8.94 8.51
N LEU A 173 -6.75 -9.73 7.51
CA LEU A 173 -8.07 -10.34 7.36
C LEU A 173 -7.93 -11.87 7.43
N ALA A 174 -9.05 -12.59 7.51
CA ALA A 174 -9.02 -14.04 7.35
C ALA A 174 -8.26 -14.42 6.06
N PRO A 175 -7.43 -15.48 6.09
CA PRO A 175 -6.70 -15.92 4.92
C PRO A 175 -7.65 -16.39 3.80
N PRO A 176 -7.18 -16.46 2.55
CA PRO A 176 -7.94 -17.09 1.47
C PRO A 176 -8.21 -18.57 1.77
N SER A 177 -9.10 -19.20 0.99
CA SER A 177 -9.20 -20.66 0.93
C SER A 177 -7.87 -21.28 0.48
N GLY A 178 -7.72 -22.60 0.61
CA GLY A 178 -6.52 -23.27 0.10
C GLY A 178 -6.33 -23.14 -1.41
N ASP A 179 -7.40 -22.84 -2.16
CA ASP A 179 -7.34 -22.51 -3.59
C ASP A 179 -7.22 -20.99 -3.87
N GLY A 180 -6.82 -20.18 -2.88
CA GLY A 180 -6.52 -18.77 -3.11
C GLY A 180 -7.71 -17.79 -3.16
N PHE A 181 -8.94 -18.23 -2.89
CA PHE A 181 -10.12 -17.35 -2.94
C PHE A 181 -10.41 -16.65 -1.61
N CYS A 182 -10.64 -15.33 -1.67
CA CYS A 182 -11.07 -14.50 -0.53
C CYS A 182 -12.56 -14.65 -0.20
N SER A 183 -12.97 -15.85 0.22
CA SER A 183 -14.38 -16.21 0.48
C SER A 183 -14.89 -15.82 1.87
N THR A 184 -14.00 -15.75 2.86
CA THR A 184 -14.36 -15.46 4.26
C THR A 184 -14.38 -13.96 4.53
N ASP A 185 -13.27 -13.30 4.22
CA ASP A 185 -13.10 -11.86 4.31
C ASP A 185 -12.51 -11.34 3.01
N ALA A 186 -12.85 -10.10 2.63
CA ALA A 186 -12.37 -9.49 1.40
C ALA A 186 -12.32 -7.96 1.51
N LEU A 187 -11.18 -7.39 1.14
CA LEU A 187 -11.04 -5.99 0.74
C LEU A 187 -11.35 -5.88 -0.75
N THR A 188 -12.25 -4.97 -1.08
CA THR A 188 -12.66 -4.63 -2.45
C THR A 188 -12.61 -3.12 -2.64
N ILE A 189 -12.17 -2.69 -3.83
CA ILE A 189 -12.15 -1.28 -4.21
C ILE A 189 -12.83 -1.13 -5.57
N THR A 190 -13.89 -0.34 -5.63
CA THR A 190 -14.78 -0.25 -6.79
C THR A 190 -15.12 1.20 -7.12
N GLY A 191 -15.60 1.47 -8.35
CA GLY A 191 -16.02 2.80 -8.81
C GLY A 191 -14.92 3.60 -9.51
N GLY A 192 -13.66 3.14 -9.43
CA GLY A 192 -12.56 3.66 -10.22
C GLY A 192 -12.48 3.04 -11.62
N ALA A 193 -11.59 3.57 -12.45
CA ALA A 193 -11.30 3.04 -13.78
C ALA A 193 -10.33 1.84 -13.75
N SER A 194 -9.60 1.64 -12.64
CA SER A 194 -8.71 0.50 -12.43
C SER A 194 -9.45 -0.67 -11.79
N GLN A 195 -9.21 -1.89 -12.26
CA GLN A 195 -9.72 -3.11 -11.62
C GLN A 195 -8.78 -3.56 -10.51
N VAL A 196 -9.27 -3.57 -9.27
CA VAL A 196 -8.54 -4.08 -8.11
C VAL A 196 -9.06 -5.49 -7.81
N PRO A 197 -8.21 -6.53 -7.73
CA PRO A 197 -8.64 -7.86 -7.33
C PRO A 197 -9.15 -7.84 -5.89
N SER A 198 -9.91 -8.87 -5.51
CA SER A 198 -10.26 -9.06 -4.10
C SER A 198 -9.01 -9.40 -3.29
N ILE A 199 -8.75 -8.66 -2.21
CA ILE A 199 -7.55 -8.82 -1.37
C ILE A 199 -7.96 -9.33 0.01
N CYS A 200 -7.29 -10.35 0.54
CA CYS A 200 -7.51 -10.88 1.88
C CYS A 200 -6.20 -11.39 2.49
N GLY A 201 -6.26 -11.91 3.71
CA GLY A 201 -5.08 -12.30 4.47
C GLY A 201 -4.22 -11.11 4.89
N GLU A 202 -2.90 -11.24 4.77
CA GLU A 202 -1.91 -10.32 5.36
C GLU A 202 -1.24 -9.46 4.28
N ASN A 203 -1.42 -8.13 4.37
CA ASN A 203 -0.97 -7.21 3.30
C ASN A 203 -0.39 -5.89 3.85
N ALA A 204 0.00 -5.86 5.13
CA ALA A 204 0.60 -4.68 5.74
C ALA A 204 1.87 -4.26 4.97
N GLY A 205 2.03 -2.96 4.74
CA GLY A 205 3.14 -2.38 3.98
C GLY A 205 2.95 -2.39 2.46
N GLN A 206 1.88 -3.00 1.94
CA GLN A 206 1.52 -2.93 0.52
C GLN A 206 0.60 -1.73 0.23
N HIS A 207 0.34 -1.47 -1.05
CA HIS A 207 -0.50 -0.37 -1.51
C HIS A 207 -1.15 -0.69 -2.85
N VAL A 208 -2.16 0.10 -3.21
CA VAL A 208 -2.79 0.08 -4.52
C VAL A 208 -2.97 1.50 -5.06
N TYR A 209 -2.91 1.63 -6.38
CA TYR A 209 -3.29 2.82 -7.13
C TYR A 209 -4.56 2.54 -7.94
N VAL A 210 -5.51 3.46 -7.88
CA VAL A 210 -6.81 3.36 -8.55
C VAL A 210 -7.12 4.69 -9.21
N ASP A 211 -7.29 4.69 -10.52
CA ASP A 211 -7.61 5.88 -11.29
C ASP A 211 -9.07 6.30 -11.05
N PHE A 212 -9.31 7.60 -10.84
CA PHE A 212 -10.66 8.15 -10.81
C PHE A 212 -11.22 8.25 -12.23
N ASN A 213 -12.53 8.02 -12.38
CA ASN A 213 -13.25 8.28 -13.64
C ASN A 213 -13.96 9.64 -13.53
N GLY A 214 -13.24 10.72 -13.88
CA GLY A 214 -13.68 12.08 -13.64
C GLY A 214 -13.82 12.35 -12.14
N VAL A 215 -15.00 12.81 -11.72
CA VAL A 215 -15.31 13.04 -10.29
C VAL A 215 -16.10 11.91 -9.65
N SER A 216 -16.17 10.74 -10.31
CA SER A 216 -16.90 9.58 -9.79
C SER A 216 -16.24 9.06 -8.52
N PRO A 217 -17.00 8.77 -7.45
CA PRO A 217 -16.43 8.32 -6.19
C PRO A 217 -15.89 6.90 -6.28
N ILE A 218 -14.83 6.63 -5.53
CA ILE A 218 -14.26 5.30 -5.32
C ILE A 218 -14.73 4.80 -3.95
N THR A 219 -15.27 3.58 -3.89
CA THR A 219 -15.65 2.94 -2.64
C THR A 219 -14.61 1.90 -2.25
N ILE A 220 -14.08 2.02 -1.03
CA ILE A 220 -13.23 1.01 -0.40
C ILE A 220 -14.11 0.25 0.59
N SER A 221 -14.16 -1.08 0.48
CA SER A 221 -15.06 -1.92 1.26
C SER A 221 -14.35 -3.16 1.79
N VAL A 222 -14.37 -3.33 3.11
CA VAL A 222 -13.93 -4.54 3.82
C VAL A 222 -15.16 -5.33 4.22
N ALA A 223 -15.36 -6.49 3.61
CA ALA A 223 -16.40 -7.45 3.97
C ALA A 223 -15.79 -8.56 4.86
N THR A 224 -16.49 -8.91 5.93
CA THR A 224 -16.00 -9.85 6.95
C THR A 224 -17.10 -10.83 7.35
N SER A 225 -16.72 -12.05 7.70
CA SER A 225 -17.65 -13.06 8.18
C SER A 225 -17.64 -13.21 9.71
N GLY A 226 -18.80 -12.98 10.34
CA GLY A 226 -18.97 -13.13 11.79
C GLY A 226 -18.97 -14.59 12.28
N SER A 227 -19.07 -15.57 11.37
CA SER A 227 -18.96 -17.00 11.71
C SER A 227 -17.52 -17.49 11.77
N TYR A 228 -16.56 -16.69 11.29
CA TYR A 228 -15.14 -17.00 11.31
C TYR A 228 -14.43 -16.17 12.37
N THR A 229 -13.97 -16.83 13.43
CA THR A 229 -13.25 -16.19 14.54
C THR A 229 -11.84 -15.83 14.10
N PHE A 230 -11.58 -14.53 13.91
CA PHE A 230 -10.27 -14.02 13.52
C PHE A 230 -10.06 -12.61 14.08
N ASN A 231 -8.82 -12.32 14.47
CA ASN A 231 -8.43 -11.00 14.96
C ASN A 231 -8.14 -10.08 13.77
N ARG A 232 -9.20 -9.55 13.16
CA ARG A 232 -9.06 -8.68 11.97
C ARG A 232 -8.56 -7.31 12.39
N ASN A 233 -7.72 -6.71 11.58
CA ASN A 233 -7.24 -5.36 11.82
C ASN A 233 -6.97 -4.67 10.49
N TRP A 234 -7.43 -3.43 10.31
CA TRP A 234 -7.06 -2.64 9.15
C TRP A 234 -6.93 -1.16 9.48
N GLN A 235 -5.92 -0.56 8.87
CA GLN A 235 -5.69 0.87 8.83
C GLN A 235 -5.14 1.22 7.45
N PHE A 236 -5.91 2.01 6.69
CA PHE A 236 -5.53 2.48 5.37
C PHE A 236 -5.21 3.98 5.43
N GLN A 237 -4.17 4.38 4.73
CA GLN A 237 -3.93 5.79 4.41
C GLN A 237 -4.39 6.05 2.98
N ILE A 238 -5.40 6.91 2.84
CA ILE A 238 -6.04 7.26 1.57
C ILE A 238 -5.48 8.59 1.10
N ARG A 239 -4.82 8.58 -0.06
CA ARG A 239 -4.19 9.75 -0.67
C ARG A 239 -4.72 9.99 -2.06
N MET A 240 -5.30 11.16 -2.26
CA MET A 240 -5.73 11.67 -3.56
C MET A 240 -4.56 12.36 -4.24
N LEU A 241 -4.18 11.90 -5.41
CA LEU A 241 -3.07 12.39 -6.20
C LEU A 241 -3.59 13.29 -7.32
N ALA A 242 -3.07 14.51 -7.35
CA ALA A 242 -3.30 15.41 -8.47
C ALA A 242 -2.75 14.80 -9.77
N CYS A 243 -3.37 15.12 -10.90
CA CYS A 243 -2.94 14.68 -12.24
C CYS A 243 -1.49 15.11 -12.57
N THR A 244 -0.99 16.17 -11.93
CA THR A 244 0.37 16.69 -12.08
C THR A 244 1.35 16.13 -11.05
N SER A 245 0.91 15.21 -10.18
CA SER A 245 1.75 14.67 -9.10
C SER A 245 2.95 13.90 -9.66
N ALA A 246 4.15 14.19 -9.15
CA ALA A 246 5.36 13.43 -9.47
C ALA A 246 5.30 11.96 -8.97
N THR A 247 4.34 11.64 -8.10
CA THR A 247 4.13 10.30 -7.54
C THR A 247 2.96 9.55 -8.19
N LEU A 248 2.37 10.12 -9.26
CA LEU A 248 1.33 9.46 -10.04
C LEU A 248 1.88 8.16 -10.65
N ALA A 249 1.18 7.06 -10.42
CA ALA A 249 1.48 5.79 -11.08
C ALA A 249 1.07 5.84 -12.56
N PRO A 250 1.83 5.22 -13.48
CA PRO A 250 1.40 5.08 -14.86
C PRO A 250 0.03 4.36 -14.94
N ALA A 251 -0.79 4.77 -15.89
CA ALA A 251 -2.11 4.16 -16.08
C ALA A 251 -2.00 2.64 -16.27
N GLY A 252 -2.87 1.89 -15.58
CA GLY A 252 -2.87 0.42 -15.59
C GLY A 252 -1.92 -0.26 -14.60
N CYS A 253 -1.08 0.48 -13.88
CA CYS A 253 -0.26 -0.06 -12.78
C CYS A 253 -1.08 -0.10 -11.49
N LEU A 254 -1.29 -1.30 -10.92
CA LEU A 254 -1.97 -1.43 -9.63
C LEU A 254 -1.03 -1.14 -8.46
N GLN A 255 0.23 -1.55 -8.57
CA GLN A 255 1.29 -1.16 -7.63
C GLN A 255 2.32 -0.30 -8.35
N TYR A 256 2.84 0.71 -7.65
CA TYR A 256 3.91 1.56 -8.18
C TYR A 256 4.96 1.86 -7.12
N TYR A 257 6.21 1.52 -7.43
CA TYR A 257 7.39 1.71 -6.57
C TYR A 257 8.30 2.77 -7.17
N MET A 258 8.65 3.78 -6.36
CA MET A 258 9.50 4.90 -6.80
C MET A 258 11.01 4.71 -6.58
N PRO A 259 11.48 4.03 -5.52
CA PRO A 259 12.91 3.80 -5.31
C PRO A 259 13.56 3.02 -6.45
N SER A 260 14.84 3.28 -6.71
CA SER A 260 15.63 2.60 -7.75
C SER A 260 15.99 1.15 -7.40
N SER A 261 15.92 0.79 -6.11
CA SER A 261 16.03 -0.57 -5.61
C SER A 261 15.08 -0.76 -4.43
N GLY A 262 14.70 -2.00 -4.16
CA GLY A 262 13.76 -2.33 -3.09
C GLY A 262 13.26 -3.75 -3.21
N THR A 263 12.12 -4.02 -2.59
CA THR A 263 11.42 -5.29 -2.70
C THR A 263 9.97 -5.08 -3.12
N LEU A 264 9.39 -6.10 -3.75
CA LEU A 264 8.00 -6.15 -4.18
C LEU A 264 7.45 -7.56 -3.96
N ALA A 265 6.14 -7.68 -3.75
CA ALA A 265 5.47 -8.96 -3.53
C ALA A 265 4.07 -8.98 -4.15
N ASN A 266 3.53 -10.17 -4.39
CA ASN A 266 2.09 -10.31 -4.59
C ASN A 266 1.31 -10.00 -3.31
N PHE A 267 0.02 -9.74 -3.45
CA PHE A 267 -0.88 -9.66 -2.30
C PHE A 267 -0.91 -10.99 -1.55
N ASN A 268 -1.06 -10.92 -0.22
CA ASN A 268 -1.07 -12.03 0.74
C ASN A 268 0.24 -12.83 0.87
N TYR A 269 1.36 -12.33 0.34
CA TYR A 269 2.66 -12.95 0.58
C TYR A 269 3.03 -12.94 2.07
N ASN A 270 3.47 -14.08 2.59
CA ASN A 270 4.10 -14.23 3.89
C ASN A 270 5.10 -15.40 3.81
N SER A 271 6.13 -15.40 4.66
CA SER A 271 7.11 -16.47 4.75
C SER A 271 6.57 -17.76 5.37
N ALA A 272 5.39 -17.75 5.99
CA ALA A 272 4.70 -18.97 6.41
C ALA A 272 3.85 -19.52 5.26
N ALA A 273 3.83 -20.85 5.09
CA ALA A 273 2.91 -21.51 4.15
C ALA A 273 1.44 -21.28 4.54
N ALA A 274 0.52 -21.55 3.62
CA ALA A 274 -0.91 -21.47 3.91
C ALA A 274 -1.31 -22.52 4.95
N SER A 275 -2.23 -22.17 5.83
CA SER A 275 -2.79 -23.08 6.84
C SER A 275 -4.00 -23.87 6.34
N ALA A 276 -4.66 -23.39 5.27
CA ALA A 276 -5.81 -24.04 4.67
C ALA A 276 -5.39 -25.14 3.69
N LEU A 277 -6.19 -26.20 3.61
CA LEU A 277 -6.06 -27.23 2.58
C LEU A 277 -6.77 -26.75 1.30
N ASN A 278 -6.21 -27.11 0.14
CA ASN A 278 -6.86 -26.89 -1.16
C ASN A 278 -7.98 -27.93 -1.40
N SER A 279 -8.66 -27.82 -2.53
CA SER A 279 -9.81 -28.65 -2.89
C SER A 279 -9.52 -30.15 -2.99
N ILE A 280 -8.28 -30.56 -3.23
CA ILE A 280 -7.85 -31.97 -3.26
C ILE A 280 -7.33 -32.48 -1.90
N GLY A 281 -7.33 -31.65 -0.86
CA GLY A 281 -6.99 -32.04 0.52
C GLY A 281 -5.49 -31.99 0.88
N VAL A 282 -4.66 -31.29 0.09
CA VAL A 282 -3.25 -31.03 0.41
C VAL A 282 -3.04 -29.59 0.83
N GLN A 283 -1.84 -29.24 1.30
CA GLN A 283 -1.53 -27.87 1.74
C GLN A 283 -1.72 -26.87 0.60
N GLY A 284 -2.58 -25.88 0.81
CA GLY A 284 -2.95 -24.92 -0.22
C GLY A 284 -1.94 -23.80 -0.46
N THR A 285 -2.38 -22.81 -1.23
CA THR A 285 -1.59 -21.66 -1.66
C THR A 285 -1.83 -20.44 -0.79
N ARG A 286 -0.84 -19.54 -0.70
CA ARG A 286 -1.07 -18.15 -0.26
C ARG A 286 -1.39 -17.22 -1.42
N GLN A 287 -1.17 -17.64 -2.64
CA GLN A 287 -1.49 -16.84 -3.82
C GLN A 287 -2.98 -16.51 -3.82
N LEU A 288 -3.30 -15.31 -4.26
CA LEU A 288 -4.69 -14.95 -4.48
C LEU A 288 -5.07 -15.44 -5.88
N ALA A 289 -6.19 -16.14 -5.98
CA ALA A 289 -6.66 -16.68 -7.25
C ALA A 289 -7.17 -15.58 -8.17
N ASN A 290 -7.06 -15.81 -9.48
CA ASN A 290 -7.61 -14.97 -10.56
C ASN A 290 -7.12 -13.52 -10.56
N THR A 291 -5.84 -13.29 -10.23
CA THR A 291 -5.25 -11.96 -10.23
C THR A 291 -4.52 -11.67 -11.53
N LYS A 292 -4.74 -10.46 -12.08
CA LYS A 292 -4.08 -9.97 -13.30
C LYS A 292 -3.79 -8.49 -13.15
N TYR A 293 -2.55 -8.15 -12.78
CA TYR A 293 -2.18 -6.75 -12.58
C TYR A 293 -0.71 -6.47 -12.84
N GLY A 294 -0.40 -5.20 -13.15
CA GLY A 294 0.96 -4.69 -13.31
C GLY A 294 1.51 -4.09 -12.02
N ILE A 295 2.75 -4.44 -11.70
CA ILE A 295 3.59 -3.83 -10.68
C ILE A 295 4.65 -2.99 -11.39
N CYS A 296 4.54 -1.68 -11.30
CA CYS A 296 5.41 -0.75 -12.00
C CYS A 296 6.50 -0.21 -11.08
N ILE A 297 7.67 0.02 -11.64
CA ILE A 297 8.80 0.64 -10.95
C ILE A 297 9.23 1.88 -11.72
N ARG A 298 9.34 3.01 -11.03
CA ARG A 298 9.81 4.27 -11.61
C ARG A 298 11.24 4.09 -12.10
N LYS A 299 11.47 4.28 -13.40
CA LYS A 299 12.83 4.39 -13.95
C LYS A 299 13.52 5.65 -13.42
N ALA A 300 14.58 5.48 -12.65
CA ALA A 300 15.42 6.59 -12.20
C ALA A 300 16.26 7.16 -13.38
N ALA A 301 16.67 8.41 -13.23
CA ALA A 301 17.56 9.05 -14.20
C ALA A 301 18.88 8.28 -14.31
N GLY A 302 19.42 8.14 -15.52
CA GLY A 302 20.67 7.40 -15.75
C GLY A 302 20.57 5.87 -15.67
N MET A 303 19.39 5.30 -15.39
CA MET A 303 19.19 3.85 -15.35
C MET A 303 18.65 3.31 -16.68
N CYS A 304 19.13 2.15 -17.13
CA CYS A 304 18.81 1.58 -18.45
C CYS A 304 18.18 0.18 -18.42
N SER A 305 18.36 -0.56 -17.32
CA SER A 305 17.73 -1.86 -17.09
C SER A 305 17.37 -2.02 -15.62
N ILE A 306 16.62 -3.08 -15.31
CA ILE A 306 16.27 -3.48 -13.95
C ILE A 306 16.47 -4.99 -13.83
N THR A 307 17.01 -5.43 -12.69
CA THR A 307 17.19 -6.83 -12.35
C THR A 307 16.27 -7.19 -11.19
N TYR A 308 15.54 -8.29 -11.35
CA TYR A 308 14.71 -8.90 -10.32
C TYR A 308 15.36 -10.19 -9.84
N SER A 309 15.40 -10.38 -8.53
CA SER A 309 16.04 -11.52 -7.89
C SER A 309 15.23 -11.95 -6.67
N GLN A 310 15.21 -13.26 -6.38
CA GLN A 310 14.68 -13.74 -5.12
C GLN A 310 15.40 -13.11 -3.93
N VAL A 311 14.65 -12.91 -2.85
CA VAL A 311 15.21 -12.39 -1.61
C VAL A 311 16.00 -13.50 -0.93
N GLY A 312 17.32 -13.32 -0.80
CA GLY A 312 18.21 -14.37 -0.30
C GLY A 312 17.97 -14.84 1.14
N SER A 313 17.15 -14.13 1.92
CA SER A 313 16.74 -14.56 3.26
C SER A 313 15.55 -15.54 3.27
N ASP A 314 14.94 -15.80 2.11
CA ASP A 314 13.77 -16.66 1.97
C ASP A 314 13.86 -17.49 0.68
N THR A 315 14.21 -18.76 0.79
CA THR A 315 14.33 -19.69 -0.34
C THR A 315 13.00 -19.98 -1.03
N TYR A 316 11.87 -19.72 -0.38
CA TYR A 316 10.52 -19.92 -0.91
C TYR A 316 9.92 -18.65 -1.50
N SER A 317 10.72 -17.58 -1.58
CA SER A 317 10.33 -16.26 -2.09
C SER A 317 9.93 -16.23 -3.56
N PHE A 318 9.97 -17.35 -4.25
CA PHE A 318 9.34 -17.52 -5.55
C PHE A 318 8.84 -18.96 -5.65
N THR A 319 7.56 -19.15 -5.34
CA THR A 319 6.86 -20.43 -5.45
C THR A 319 5.47 -20.14 -6.02
N LEU A 320 5.34 -20.26 -7.33
CA LEU A 320 4.13 -19.91 -8.08
C LEU A 320 3.39 -21.13 -8.62
N THR A 321 4.12 -22.16 -9.04
CA THR A 321 3.53 -23.37 -9.62
C THR A 321 4.34 -24.56 -9.17
N ASN A 322 3.70 -25.72 -9.06
CA ASN A 322 4.26 -27.03 -8.69
C ASN A 322 4.31 -27.28 -7.17
N ASP A 323 4.70 -28.50 -6.78
CA ASP A 323 4.69 -28.97 -5.40
C ASP A 323 5.99 -28.64 -4.66
N VAL A 324 5.92 -27.71 -3.69
CA VAL A 324 7.05 -27.36 -2.81
C VAL A 324 7.50 -28.54 -1.95
N GLY A 325 6.57 -29.39 -1.52
CA GLY A 325 6.84 -30.54 -0.64
C GLY A 325 7.51 -31.73 -1.35
N ALA A 326 7.41 -31.81 -2.67
CA ALA A 326 8.02 -32.87 -3.48
C ALA A 326 9.46 -32.57 -3.92
N VAL A 327 9.97 -31.35 -3.66
CA VAL A 327 11.28 -30.90 -4.11
C VAL A 327 12.27 -30.85 -2.96
N ASP A 328 13.51 -31.28 -3.21
CA ASP A 328 14.62 -31.10 -2.26
C ASP A 328 14.78 -29.60 -1.95
N PRO A 329 14.68 -29.16 -0.67
CA PRO A 329 14.78 -27.75 -0.31
C PRO A 329 16.06 -27.05 -0.78
N THR A 330 17.13 -27.81 -1.06
CA THR A 330 18.40 -27.27 -1.60
C THR A 330 18.31 -26.84 -3.06
N LEU A 331 17.31 -27.32 -3.79
CA LEU A 331 17.05 -26.97 -5.19
C LEU A 331 16.13 -25.75 -5.33
N LEU A 332 15.39 -25.39 -4.28
CA LEU A 332 14.55 -24.20 -4.27
C LEU A 332 15.38 -22.94 -4.54
N ALA A 333 14.77 -21.97 -5.22
CA ALA A 333 15.43 -20.75 -5.66
C ALA A 333 16.58 -20.91 -6.67
N THR A 334 16.70 -22.07 -7.31
CA THR A 334 17.71 -22.32 -8.35
C THR A 334 17.10 -22.47 -9.74
N SER A 335 17.95 -22.50 -10.77
CA SER A 335 17.53 -22.73 -12.15
C SER A 335 16.90 -24.11 -12.39
N SER A 336 17.15 -25.10 -11.53
CA SER A 336 16.62 -26.46 -11.73
C SER A 336 15.11 -26.57 -11.51
N VAL A 337 14.51 -25.59 -10.83
CA VAL A 337 13.08 -25.55 -10.50
C VAL A 337 12.40 -24.28 -11.03
N GLN A 338 13.11 -23.49 -11.84
CA GLN A 338 12.53 -22.40 -12.63
C GLN A 338 11.90 -22.97 -13.89
N SER A 339 10.73 -22.48 -14.28
CA SER A 339 10.08 -22.82 -15.54
C SER A 339 9.73 -21.57 -16.37
N GLN A 340 9.70 -21.76 -17.69
CA GLN A 340 9.20 -20.80 -18.69
C GLN A 340 7.94 -21.30 -19.43
N GLU A 341 7.53 -22.55 -19.15
CA GLU A 341 6.30 -23.17 -19.68
C GLU A 341 5.14 -22.90 -18.72
N CYS A 342 4.77 -21.64 -18.61
CA CYS A 342 3.87 -21.15 -17.58
C CYS A 342 2.46 -20.88 -18.11
N THR A 343 1.50 -21.70 -17.67
CA THR A 343 0.12 -21.69 -18.17
C THR A 343 -0.94 -21.34 -17.12
N THR A 344 -0.67 -21.58 -15.83
CA THR A 344 -1.56 -21.25 -14.70
C THR A 344 -1.10 -19.96 -14.02
N ASP A 345 -0.07 -20.08 -13.17
CA ASP A 345 0.41 -19.04 -12.26
C ASP A 345 1.83 -18.60 -12.63
N TYR A 346 2.00 -17.32 -12.91
CA TYR A 346 3.29 -16.79 -13.35
C TYR A 346 3.42 -15.28 -13.19
N ILE A 347 4.66 -14.83 -13.26
CA ILE A 347 4.97 -13.43 -13.55
C ILE A 347 5.46 -13.26 -14.99
N ILE A 348 5.26 -12.07 -15.54
CA ILE A 348 5.83 -11.67 -16.82
C ILE A 348 6.91 -10.62 -16.57
N ILE A 349 8.12 -10.91 -17.02
CA ILE A 349 9.23 -9.95 -17.08
C ILE A 349 9.54 -9.73 -18.57
N PRO A 350 9.17 -8.58 -19.17
CA PRO A 350 9.29 -8.38 -20.61
C PRO A 350 10.73 -8.42 -21.11
N SER A 351 10.98 -9.01 -22.29
CA SER A 351 12.32 -9.09 -22.91
C SER A 351 13.45 -9.47 -21.93
N PRO A 352 13.31 -10.60 -21.20
CA PRO A 352 14.20 -10.93 -20.10
C PRO A 352 15.54 -11.52 -20.57
N THR A 353 16.58 -11.25 -19.78
CA THR A 353 17.89 -11.90 -19.90
C THR A 353 18.35 -12.48 -18.56
N GLN A 354 19.00 -13.63 -18.58
CA GLN A 354 19.65 -14.25 -17.42
C GLN A 354 21.12 -14.53 -17.78
N GLY A 355 22.05 -14.04 -16.96
CA GLY A 355 23.48 -14.16 -17.25
C GLY A 355 23.93 -13.53 -18.58
N GLY A 356 23.19 -12.54 -19.08
CA GLY A 356 23.43 -11.90 -20.39
C GLY A 356 22.83 -12.65 -21.59
N VAL A 357 22.18 -13.79 -21.38
CA VAL A 357 21.51 -14.57 -22.43
C VAL A 357 20.03 -14.23 -22.44
N ALA A 358 19.47 -13.99 -23.63
CA ALA A 358 18.02 -13.77 -23.78
C ALA A 358 17.25 -15.07 -23.51
N MET A 359 16.16 -14.97 -22.75
CA MET A 359 15.31 -16.12 -22.47
C MET A 359 14.27 -16.33 -23.59
N PRO A 360 13.84 -17.57 -23.86
CA PRO A 360 12.89 -17.88 -24.92
C PRO A 360 11.47 -17.38 -24.66
N SER A 361 11.09 -17.15 -23.40
CA SER A 361 9.78 -16.66 -22.96
C SER A 361 9.94 -15.48 -22.00
N ASP A 362 8.90 -14.66 -21.87
CA ASP A 362 8.80 -13.59 -20.88
C ASP A 362 8.12 -14.04 -19.58
N ARG A 363 7.60 -15.28 -19.53
CA ARG A 363 6.88 -15.84 -18.39
C ARG A 363 7.82 -16.64 -17.48
N PHE A 364 7.62 -16.49 -16.17
CA PHE A 364 8.37 -17.22 -15.15
C PHE A 364 7.44 -17.77 -14.08
N CYS A 365 7.60 -19.05 -13.79
CA CYS A 365 6.84 -19.83 -12.81
C CYS A 365 7.72 -20.95 -12.22
N GLY A 366 7.13 -21.86 -11.46
CA GLY A 366 7.85 -22.90 -10.74
C GLY A 366 8.22 -22.46 -9.32
N LEU A 367 9.30 -23.04 -8.80
CA LEU A 367 9.74 -22.92 -7.40
C LEU A 367 11.09 -22.20 -7.25
N GLY A 368 11.48 -21.48 -8.29
CA GLY A 368 12.70 -20.67 -8.30
C GLY A 368 12.72 -19.66 -9.44
N LEU A 369 13.46 -18.59 -9.23
CA LEU A 369 13.71 -17.54 -10.21
C LEU A 369 15.19 -17.15 -10.14
N VAL A 370 15.90 -17.44 -11.23
CA VAL A 370 17.24 -16.93 -11.48
C VAL A 370 17.15 -15.43 -11.72
N SER A 371 18.14 -14.67 -11.21
CA SER A 371 18.22 -13.22 -11.40
C SER A 371 17.98 -12.82 -12.85
N THR A 372 16.86 -12.14 -13.09
CA THR A 372 16.34 -11.84 -14.41
C THR A 372 16.40 -10.34 -14.65
N THR A 373 17.06 -9.94 -15.74
CA THR A 373 17.24 -8.54 -16.10
C THR A 373 16.40 -8.19 -17.31
N THR A 374 15.76 -7.03 -17.29
CA THR A 374 15.08 -6.47 -18.46
C THR A 374 15.54 -5.05 -18.72
N SER A 375 15.74 -4.74 -20.00
CA SER A 375 15.95 -3.38 -20.49
C SER A 375 14.68 -2.80 -21.13
N ALA A 376 13.54 -3.50 -21.07
CA ALA A 376 12.26 -2.98 -21.53
C ALA A 376 11.78 -1.84 -20.63
N LYS A 377 11.16 -0.81 -21.22
CA LYS A 377 10.59 0.34 -20.50
C LYS A 377 9.11 0.49 -20.84
N PRO A 378 8.26 0.95 -19.91
CA PRO A 378 8.56 1.20 -18.49
C PRO A 378 8.93 -0.10 -17.75
N PHE A 379 9.60 0.01 -16.59
CA PHE A 379 9.91 -1.17 -15.77
C PHE A 379 8.61 -1.67 -15.12
N VAL A 380 8.22 -2.88 -15.48
CA VAL A 380 6.98 -3.51 -15.04
C VAL A 380 7.18 -5.01 -14.88
N VAL A 381 6.55 -5.57 -13.85
CA VAL A 381 6.30 -7.01 -13.68
C VAL A 381 4.80 -7.19 -13.71
N TYR A 382 4.29 -8.08 -14.57
CA TYR A 382 2.88 -8.47 -14.50
C TYR A 382 2.75 -9.74 -13.69
N THR A 383 1.69 -9.85 -12.91
CA THR A 383 1.31 -11.10 -12.26
C THR A 383 0.03 -11.63 -12.89
N VAL A 384 0.01 -12.93 -13.10
CA VAL A 384 -1.13 -13.68 -13.60
C VAL A 384 -1.27 -14.90 -12.70
N THR A 385 -2.40 -15.04 -12.04
CA THR A 385 -2.82 -16.26 -11.37
C THR A 385 -4.17 -16.70 -11.89
N ASP A 386 -4.42 -18.01 -11.90
CA ASP A 386 -5.73 -18.56 -12.20
C ASP A 386 -6.43 -19.06 -10.92
N GLY A 387 -7.35 -20.02 -11.02
CA GLY A 387 -8.01 -20.60 -9.85
C GLY A 387 -7.81 -22.11 -9.75
N ASN A 388 -6.87 -22.67 -10.51
CA ASN A 388 -6.54 -24.08 -10.53
C ASN A 388 -5.29 -24.34 -9.69
N GLU A 389 -5.50 -24.80 -8.47
CA GLU A 389 -4.44 -25.00 -7.48
C GLU A 389 -4.20 -26.50 -7.19
N ASP A 390 -4.65 -27.37 -8.10
CA ASP A 390 -4.58 -28.84 -7.93
C ASP A 390 -3.13 -29.35 -7.84
N MET A 391 -2.19 -28.66 -8.50
CA MET A 391 -0.78 -29.02 -8.54
C MET A 391 0.13 -28.02 -7.80
N ASP A 392 -0.46 -26.97 -7.22
CA ASP A 392 0.23 -25.82 -6.65
C ASP A 392 0.23 -25.93 -5.12
N ILE A 393 1.12 -26.79 -4.63
CA ILE A 393 1.13 -27.24 -3.24
C ILE A 393 2.09 -26.37 -2.43
N SER A 394 1.56 -25.79 -1.35
CA SER A 394 2.32 -24.92 -0.43
C SER A 394 3.01 -23.72 -1.13
N ASN A 395 2.48 -23.27 -2.25
CA ASN A 395 2.98 -22.08 -2.96
C ASN A 395 2.69 -20.81 -2.17
N ARG A 396 3.66 -19.88 -2.13
CA ARG A 396 3.57 -18.63 -1.35
C ARG A 396 3.35 -17.40 -2.23
N GLY A 397 3.56 -17.53 -3.54
CA GLY A 397 3.66 -16.40 -4.44
C GLY A 397 5.11 -15.98 -4.67
N PHE A 398 5.32 -14.68 -4.87
CA PHE A 398 6.63 -14.09 -5.04
C PHE A 398 6.89 -12.94 -4.07
N TYR A 399 8.14 -12.87 -3.61
CA TYR A 399 8.73 -11.74 -2.91
C TYR A 399 10.12 -11.51 -3.49
N LEU A 400 10.24 -10.49 -4.33
CA LEU A 400 11.42 -10.23 -5.12
C LEU A 400 12.11 -8.97 -4.64
N SER A 401 13.44 -9.01 -4.65
CA SER A 401 14.25 -7.80 -4.67
C SER A 401 14.38 -7.30 -6.10
N TYR A 402 14.46 -5.99 -6.27
CA TYR A 402 14.77 -5.37 -7.55
C TYR A 402 15.88 -4.33 -7.38
N SER A 403 16.70 -4.19 -8.41
CA SER A 403 17.68 -3.12 -8.51
C SER A 403 17.79 -2.65 -9.95
N GLN A 404 17.67 -1.34 -10.16
CA GLN A 404 17.97 -0.75 -11.45
C GLN A 404 19.48 -0.75 -11.71
N ASN A 405 19.87 -0.89 -12.96
CA ASN A 405 21.26 -0.82 -13.40
C ASN A 405 21.50 0.46 -14.22
N ALA A 406 22.64 1.10 -13.97
CA ALA A 406 23.07 2.29 -14.69
C ALA A 406 23.22 1.98 -16.19
N CYS A 407 23.01 3.00 -17.02
CA CYS A 407 23.33 2.91 -18.43
C CYS A 407 24.83 2.63 -18.64
N PRO A 408 25.20 1.79 -19.63
CA PRO A 408 26.60 1.64 -20.00
C PRO A 408 27.23 3.00 -20.32
N ILE A 409 28.46 3.21 -19.88
CA ILE A 409 29.26 4.35 -20.32
C ILE A 409 29.70 4.02 -21.74
N LEU A 410 29.26 4.82 -22.71
CA LEU A 410 29.64 4.69 -24.12
C LEU A 410 31.05 5.23 -24.38
#